data_AF-J8FID7-F1
#
_entry.id   AF-J8FID7-F1
#
_cell.length_a   1.000
_cell.length_b   1.000
_cell.length_c   1.000
_cell.angle_alpha   90.00
_cell.angle_beta   90.00
_cell.angle_gamma   90.00
#
_symmetry.space_group_name_H-M   'P 1'
#
loop_
_entity.id
_entity.type
_entity.pdbx_description
1 polymer ?
#
loop_
_entity_poly.entity_id
_entity_poly.type
_entity_poly.pdbx_seq_one_letter_code
_entity_poly.pdbx_strand_id
1 'polypeptide(L)'
;MESGFNLEIIGKKTNQRLKSWRKTYEQFGEEGFYTERRGKGSTGRPSTKMLSSDDELKKAEARIVFLEAELAFLKKLDELERQVI
;
A
#
# COMPACT_ATOMS: atom_id res chain seq x y z
N MET A 1 30.81 6.87 7.63
CA MET A 1 30.80 8.05 6.75
C MET A 1 29.85 9.06 7.36
N GLU A 2 30.37 9.82 8.32
CA GLU A 2 29.66 10.91 8.99
C GLU A 2 29.54 12.06 7.99
N SER A 3 28.33 12.32 7.51
CA SER A 3 28.07 13.42 6.57
C SER A 3 28.20 14.83 7.19
N GLY A 4 28.99 15.01 8.25
CA GLY A 4 29.29 16.32 8.85
C GLY A 4 28.11 17.06 9.50
N PHE A 5 26.97 16.39 9.67
CA PHE A 5 25.76 17.01 10.21
C PHE A 5 25.69 16.89 11.72
N ASN A 6 25.59 18.03 12.42
CA ASN A 6 25.34 18.05 13.86
C ASN A 6 23.89 17.65 14.16
N LEU A 7 23.71 16.39 14.60
CA LEU A 7 22.40 15.80 14.86
C LEU A 7 21.65 16.44 16.04
N GLU A 8 22.37 17.05 16.99
CA GLU A 8 21.75 17.81 18.10
C GLU A 8 21.06 19.08 17.59
N ILE A 9 21.63 19.72 16.56
CA ILE A 9 21.06 20.92 15.93
C ILE A 9 19.86 20.55 15.04
N ILE A 10 19.93 19.41 14.34
CA ILE A 10 18.94 19.02 13.33
C ILE A 10 17.70 18.32 13.96
N GLY A 11 17.79 17.96 15.25
CA GLY A 11 16.70 17.52 16.11
C GLY A 11 16.21 16.09 15.81
N LYS A 12 15.74 15.37 16.84
CA LYS A 12 15.40 13.91 16.80
C LYS A 12 14.50 13.42 15.65
N LYS A 13 13.78 14.28 14.94
CA LYS A 13 12.91 13.92 13.80
C LYS A 13 13.64 13.77 12.46
N THR A 14 14.96 14.00 12.39
CA THR A 14 15.74 13.90 11.13
C THR A 14 15.61 12.53 10.47
N ASN A 15 15.70 11.45 11.25
CA ASN A 15 15.64 10.09 10.73
C ASN A 15 14.31 9.78 10.03
N GLN A 16 13.19 10.30 10.56
CA GLN A 16 11.87 10.14 9.95
C GLN A 16 11.77 10.90 8.63
N ARG A 17 12.27 12.13 8.58
CA ARG A 17 12.26 12.97 7.36
C ARG A 17 13.12 12.35 6.25
N LEU A 18 14.33 11.89 6.58
CA LEU A 18 15.21 11.23 5.63
C LEU A 18 14.58 9.94 5.08
N LYS A 19 13.92 9.14 5.92
CA LYS A 19 13.18 7.95 5.48
C LYS A 19 12.06 8.32 4.52
N SER A 20 11.28 9.36 4.81
CA SER A 20 10.23 9.85 3.92
C SER A 20 10.79 10.32 2.58
N TRP A 21 11.90 11.07 2.58
CA TRP A 21 12.53 11.54 1.34
C TRP A 21 13.05 10.39 0.47
N ARG A 22 13.73 9.40 1.06
CA ARG A 22 14.16 8.21 0.32
C ARG A 22 12.98 7.50 -0.33
N LYS A 23 11.88 7.32 0.40
CA LYS A 23 10.66 6.70 -0.13
C LYS A 23 10.06 7.52 -1.28
N THR A 24 10.00 8.85 -1.15
CA THR A 24 9.50 9.72 -2.23
C THR A 24 10.34 9.58 -3.49
N TYR A 25 11.67 9.58 -3.36
CA TYR A 25 12.58 9.44 -4.48
C TYR A 25 12.48 8.05 -5.14
N GLU A 26 12.40 6.97 -4.35
CA GLU A 26 12.25 5.62 -4.86
C GLU A 26 10.94 5.43 -5.66
N GLN A 27 9.86 6.07 -5.22
CA GLN A 27 8.56 5.94 -5.88
C GLN A 27 8.38 6.87 -7.09
N PHE A 28 8.95 8.08 -7.05
CA PHE A 28 8.60 9.16 -7.99
C PHE A 28 9.80 9.90 -8.57
N GLY A 29 11.03 9.51 -8.23
CA GLY A 29 12.26 10.20 -8.63
C GLY A 29 12.34 11.62 -8.09
N GLU A 30 13.10 12.47 -8.78
CA GLU A 30 13.29 13.88 -8.41
C GLU A 30 11.98 14.68 -8.46
N GLU A 31 11.09 14.39 -9.42
CA GLU A 31 9.79 15.06 -9.54
C GLU A 31 8.91 14.93 -8.29
N GLY A 32 9.13 13.87 -7.50
CA GLY A 32 8.44 13.64 -6.23
C GLY A 32 8.67 14.75 -5.20
N PHE A 33 9.76 15.52 -5.31
CA PHE A 33 10.07 16.64 -4.41
C PHE A 33 9.56 17.99 -4.90
N TYR A 34 9.41 18.16 -6.22
CA TYR A 34 8.96 19.42 -6.81
C TYR A 34 7.44 19.53 -6.91
N THR A 35 6.76 18.39 -6.91
CA THR A 35 5.31 18.33 -7.04
C THR A 35 4.65 18.18 -5.67
N GLU A 36 3.68 19.02 -5.32
CA GLU A 36 2.80 18.76 -4.17
C GLU A 36 1.93 17.53 -4.46
N ARG A 37 1.95 16.56 -3.53
CA ARG A 37 1.32 15.25 -3.69
C ARG A 37 0.35 14.91 -2.57
N ARG A 38 0.26 15.71 -1.52
CA ARG A 38 -0.73 15.53 -0.47
C ARG A 38 -2.13 15.54 -1.09
N GLY A 39 -2.95 14.57 -0.69
CA GLY A 39 -4.30 14.40 -1.21
C GLY A 39 -4.40 13.81 -2.63
N LYS A 40 -3.31 13.72 -3.39
CA LYS A 40 -3.33 13.07 -4.72
C LYS A 40 -3.49 11.56 -4.55
N GLY A 41 -4.50 11.00 -5.20
CA GLY A 41 -4.87 9.57 -5.06
C GLY A 41 -5.69 9.26 -3.81
N SER A 42 -6.08 10.28 -3.02
CA SER A 42 -7.08 10.07 -1.97
C SER A 42 -8.41 9.73 -2.63
N THR A 43 -8.98 8.58 -2.29
CA THR A 43 -10.35 8.21 -2.68
C THR A 43 -11.40 9.03 -1.94
N GLY A 44 -10.97 9.90 -1.01
CA GLY A 44 -11.83 10.76 -0.23
C GLY A 44 -12.75 9.97 0.70
N ARG A 45 -13.85 10.60 1.10
CA ARG A 45 -14.90 9.91 1.85
C ARG A 45 -15.68 9.00 0.89
N PRO A 46 -15.99 7.75 1.28
CA PRO A 46 -16.86 6.89 0.47
C PRO A 46 -18.16 7.60 0.12
N SER A 47 -18.57 7.48 -1.15
CA SER A 47 -19.83 8.05 -1.62
C SER A 47 -21.02 7.35 -0.95
N THR A 48 -22.01 8.13 -0.50
CA THR A 48 -23.32 7.60 -0.04
C THR A 48 -24.27 7.27 -1.20
N LYS A 49 -23.89 7.60 -2.44
CA LYS A 49 -24.70 7.28 -3.62
C LYS A 49 -24.76 5.77 -3.82
N MET A 50 -25.92 5.27 -4.25
CA MET A 50 -26.04 3.89 -4.68
C MET A 50 -25.13 3.63 -5.88
N LEU A 51 -24.51 2.46 -5.89
CA LEU A 51 -23.68 2.02 -7.00
C LEU A 51 -24.57 1.70 -8.20
N SER A 52 -24.02 1.82 -9.41
CA SER A 52 -24.68 1.26 -10.59
C SER A 52 -24.73 -0.26 -10.47
N SER A 53 -25.74 -0.91 -11.09
CA SER A 53 -25.80 -2.37 -11.19
C SER A 53 -24.50 -2.97 -11.72
N ASP A 54 -23.86 -2.29 -12.68
CA ASP A 54 -22.61 -2.75 -13.29
C ASP A 54 -21.42 -2.68 -12.31
N ASP A 55 -21.40 -1.66 -11.44
CA ASP A 55 -20.35 -1.49 -10.44
C ASP A 55 -20.53 -2.51 -9.29
N GLU A 56 -21.77 -2.81 -8.93
CA GLU A 56 -22.09 -3.88 -7.97
C GLU A 56 -21.69 -5.25 -8.52
N LEU A 57 -21.99 -5.51 -9.79
CA LEU A 57 -21.60 -6.75 -10.47
C LEU A 57 -20.08 -6.92 -10.48
N LYS A 58 -19.33 -5.90 -10.92
CA LYS A 58 -17.85 -5.93 -10.91
C LYS A 58 -17.29 -6.19 -9.52
N LYS A 59 -17.88 -5.57 -8.49
CA LYS A 59 -17.46 -5.77 -7.10
C LYS A 59 -17.74 -7.21 -6.63
N ALA A 60 -18.88 -7.77 -6.99
CA ALA A 60 -19.24 -9.15 -6.67
C ALA A 60 -18.31 -10.15 -7.38
N GLU A 61 -18.04 -9.95 -8.67
CA GLU A 61 -17.11 -10.77 -9.45
C GLU A 61 -15.70 -10.75 -8.84
N ALA A 62 -15.18 -9.55 -8.51
CA ALA A 62 -13.88 -9.42 -7.85
C ALA A 62 -13.85 -10.15 -6.50
N ARG A 63 -14.97 -10.13 -5.76
CA ARG A 63 -15.08 -10.85 -4.48
C ARG A 63 -15.09 -12.36 -4.68
N ILE A 64 -15.77 -12.87 -5.69
CA ILE A 64 -15.80 -14.29 -6.04
C ILE A 64 -14.39 -14.77 -6.37
N VAL A 65 -13.68 -14.08 -7.28
CA VAL A 65 -12.31 -14.44 -7.68
C VAL A 65 -11.37 -14.48 -6.48
N PHE A 66 -11.48 -13.50 -5.57
CA PHE A 66 -10.68 -13.48 -4.35
C PHE A 66 -10.96 -14.70 -3.46
N LEU A 67 -12.23 -15.03 -3.24
CA LEU A 67 -12.63 -16.17 -2.40
C LEU A 67 -12.24 -17.51 -3.02
N GLU A 68 -12.31 -17.65 -4.34
CA GLU A 68 -11.84 -18.83 -5.05
C GLU A 68 -10.33 -19.03 -4.88
N ALA A 69 -9.55 -17.95 -4.97
CA ALA A 69 -8.11 -17.98 -4.73
C ALA A 69 -7.79 -18.37 -3.27
N GLU A 70 -8.54 -17.82 -2.30
CA GLU A 70 -8.39 -18.15 -0.89
C GLU A 70 -8.72 -19.63 -0.61
N LEU A 71 -9.81 -20.16 -1.19
CA LEU A 71 -10.15 -21.58 -1.10
C LEU A 71 -9.10 -22.48 -1.74
N ALA A 72 -8.57 -22.11 -2.91
CA ALA A 72 -7.50 -22.87 -3.56
C ALA A 72 -6.24 -22.91 -2.71
N PHE A 73 -5.88 -21.79 -2.08
CA PHE A 73 -4.75 -21.70 -1.15
C PHE A 73 -4.95 -22.59 0.08
N LEU A 74 -6.12 -22.55 0.71
CA LEU A 74 -6.44 -23.40 1.87
C LEU A 74 -6.39 -24.89 1.55
N LYS A 75 -6.93 -25.31 0.39
CA LYS A 75 -6.85 -26.71 -0.05
C LYS A 75 -5.41 -27.19 -0.22
N LYS A 76 -4.53 -26.32 -0.72
CA LYS A 76 -3.10 -26.62 -0.86
C LYS A 76 -2.41 -26.78 0.50
N LEU A 77 -2.81 -26.00 1.50
CA LEU A 77 -2.29 -26.15 2.87
C LEU A 77 -2.75 -27.46 3.52
N ASP A 78 -4.04 -27.80 3.42
CA ASP A 78 -4.58 -29.07 3.95
C ASP A 78 -3.86 -30.28 3.34
N GLU A 79 -3.61 -30.26 2.02
CA GLU A 79 -2.85 -31.32 1.35
C GLU A 79 -1.42 -31.47 1.90
N LEU A 80 -0.73 -30.34 2.14
CA LEU A 80 0.61 -30.36 2.72
C LEU A 80 0.60 -30.90 4.16
N GLU A 81 -0.39 -30.51 4.96
CA GLU A 81 -0.54 -31.01 6.34
C GLU A 81 -0.78 -32.53 6.36
N ARG A 82 -1.60 -33.05 5.45
CA ARG A 82 -1.85 -34.50 5.32
C ARG A 82 -0.62 -35.30 4.88
N GLN A 83 0.25 -34.73 4.06
CA GLN A 83 1.49 -35.40 3.62
C GLN A 83 2.57 -35.46 4.70
N VAL A 84 2.49 -34.60 5.72
CA VAL A 84 3.45 -34.54 6.83
C VAL A 84 3.10 -35.54 7.94
N ILE A 85 1.88 -36.07 7.95
CA ILE A 85 1.40 -37.12 8.88
C ILE A 85 1.65 -38.50 8.27
#